data_AF-A0A941NWA9-F1
#
_entry.id   AF-A0A941NWA9-F1
#
_cell.length_a   1.000
_cell.length_b   1.000
_cell.length_c   1.000
_cell.angle_alpha   90.00
_cell.angle_beta   90.00
_cell.angle_gamma   90.00
#
_symmetry.space_group_name_H-M   'P 1'
#
loop_
_entity.id
_entity.type
_entity.pdbx_description
1 polymer ?
#
loop_
_entity_poly.entity_id
_entity_poly.type
_entity_poly.pdbx_seq_one_letter_code
_entity_poly.pdbx_strand_id
1 'polypeptide(L)'
;MINIDEIKSYLANKKKTYVADVRIRPSDETVMLYVSQDRISPKAHSGLASLRQLNNLKKDIIQKFSRNAEVILFQNDAQKELESGFYQILNRKFGGQIVSLYISFRNQSVVDAFIEVANLTGQLQTEISKHFSSVLEDADFQLGSLSWRDSPADLPTVIALLRVIKVLQPVSITELIVEVQKSYSSVSDGWLNHKLDLLRKKGLVLRQKINNTYVLSGEALSVIPVGARRNSSDIERALALGRKKW
;
A
#
# COMPACT_ATOMS: atom_id res chain seq x y z
N MET A 1 -4.02 -8.13 -9.84
CA MET A 1 -3.64 -6.78 -9.36
C MET A 1 -4.87 -5.91 -9.52
N ILE A 2 -5.36 -5.16 -8.52
CA ILE A 2 -6.43 -4.20 -8.82
C ILE A 2 -5.78 -3.12 -9.67
N ASN A 3 -6.34 -2.91 -10.86
CA ASN A 3 -5.88 -1.88 -11.74
C ASN A 3 -6.43 -0.53 -11.24
N ILE A 4 -5.58 0.49 -11.15
CA ILE A 4 -6.00 1.87 -10.88
C ILE A 4 -7.12 2.28 -11.83
N ASP A 5 -7.09 1.77 -13.07
CA ASP A 5 -8.11 2.01 -14.09
C ASP A 5 -9.49 1.47 -13.71
N GLU A 6 -9.56 0.38 -12.94
CA GLU A 6 -10.83 -0.20 -12.48
C GLU A 6 -11.48 0.69 -11.41
N ILE A 7 -10.68 1.26 -10.51
CA ILE A 7 -11.16 2.22 -9.51
C ILE A 7 -11.59 3.52 -10.21
N LYS A 8 -10.80 4.01 -11.15
CA LYS A 8 -11.15 5.20 -11.97
C LYS A 8 -12.46 4.98 -12.72
N SER A 9 -12.65 3.82 -13.34
CA SER A 9 -13.87 3.45 -14.06
C SER A 9 -15.09 3.37 -13.12
N TYR A 10 -14.92 2.80 -11.92
CA TYR A 10 -15.99 2.74 -10.91
C TYR A 10 -16.42 4.14 -10.45
N LEU A 11 -15.46 5.03 -10.20
CA LEU A 11 -15.73 6.42 -9.82
C LEU A 11 -16.45 7.18 -10.94
N ALA A 12 -16.03 6.98 -12.20
CA ALA A 12 -16.69 7.57 -13.37
C ALA A 12 -18.14 7.09 -13.50
N ASN A 13 -18.40 5.79 -13.39
CA ASN A 13 -19.75 5.21 -13.45
C ASN A 13 -20.67 5.72 -12.34
N LYS A 14 -20.14 5.93 -11.13
CA LYS A 14 -20.89 6.53 -10.02
C LYS A 14 -20.95 8.06 -10.06
N LYS A 15 -20.50 8.69 -11.16
CA LYS A 15 -20.45 10.15 -11.36
C LYS A 15 -19.75 10.89 -10.20
N LYS A 16 -18.69 10.30 -9.66
CA LYS A 16 -17.88 10.88 -8.57
C LYS A 16 -16.84 11.86 -9.12
N THR A 17 -17.32 12.87 -9.85
CA THR A 17 -16.50 13.84 -10.59
C THR A 17 -15.66 14.76 -9.69
N TYR A 18 -15.91 14.77 -8.38
CA TYR A 18 -15.14 15.53 -7.40
C TYR A 18 -13.80 14.89 -7.02
N VAL A 19 -13.57 13.60 -7.36
CA VAL A 19 -12.27 12.96 -7.19
C VAL A 19 -11.40 13.30 -8.40
N ALA A 20 -10.29 14.00 -8.16
CA ALA A 20 -9.38 14.45 -9.21
C ALA A 20 -8.35 13.38 -9.60
N ASP A 21 -7.90 12.58 -8.65
CA ASP A 21 -6.95 11.50 -8.91
C ASP A 21 -7.10 10.34 -7.93
N VAL A 22 -6.58 9.18 -8.32
CA VAL A 22 -6.53 7.97 -7.51
C VAL A 22 -5.14 7.40 -7.55
N ARG A 23 -4.53 7.21 -6.39
CA ARG A 23 -3.24 6.51 -6.24
C ARG A 23 -3.41 5.29 -5.33
N ILE A 24 -2.49 4.34 -5.45
CA ILE A 24 -2.41 3.20 -4.54
C ILE A 24 -1.11 3.35 -3.76
N ARG A 25 -1.22 3.41 -2.43
CA ARG A 25 -0.04 3.42 -1.56
C ARG A 25 0.68 2.06 -1.67
N PRO A 26 1.97 2.01 -2.05
CA PRO A 26 2.65 0.73 -2.31
C PRO A 26 2.75 -0.21 -1.09
N SER A 27 2.95 0.35 0.11
CA SER A 27 3.20 -0.44 1.33
C SER A 27 2.02 -1.29 1.77
N ASP A 28 0.82 -0.69 1.82
CA ASP A 28 -0.40 -1.33 2.34
C ASP A 28 -1.51 -1.50 1.29
N GLU A 29 -1.27 -1.06 0.05
CA GLU A 29 -2.24 -1.06 -1.04
C GLU A 29 -3.53 -0.28 -0.71
N THR A 30 -3.42 0.75 0.14
CA THR A 30 -4.53 1.68 0.44
C THR A 30 -4.83 2.55 -0.78
N VAL A 31 -6.12 2.71 -1.08
CA VAL A 31 -6.62 3.57 -2.15
C VAL A 31 -6.65 5.01 -1.66
N MET A 32 -5.82 5.85 -2.26
CA MET A 32 -5.71 7.28 -1.95
C MET A 32 -6.57 8.05 -2.96
N LEU A 33 -7.64 8.69 -2.48
CA LEU A 33 -8.56 9.50 -3.29
C LEU A 33 -8.21 10.98 -3.12
N TYR A 34 -7.74 11.61 -4.18
CA TYR A 34 -7.41 13.03 -4.17
C TYR A 34 -8.63 13.87 -4.52
N VAL A 35 -9.00 14.79 -3.64
CA VAL A 35 -10.15 15.69 -3.81
C VAL A 35 -9.71 17.12 -3.59
N SER A 36 -10.05 18.02 -4.52
CA SER A 36 -9.77 19.44 -4.34
C SER A 36 -10.65 20.03 -3.23
N GLN A 37 -10.10 20.88 -2.37
CA GLN A 37 -10.85 21.61 -1.33
C GLN A 37 -11.96 22.47 -1.94
N ASP A 38 -11.72 23.05 -3.12
CA ASP A 38 -12.72 23.83 -3.86
C ASP A 38 -13.91 22.97 -4.32
N ARG A 39 -13.72 21.64 -4.35
CA ARG A 39 -14.77 20.67 -4.61
C ARG A 39 -15.46 20.16 -3.36
N ILE A 40 -15.25 20.79 -2.20
CA ILE A 40 -15.90 20.44 -0.95
C ILE A 40 -16.88 21.54 -0.55
N SER A 41 -18.13 21.16 -0.24
CA SER A 41 -19.13 22.10 0.25
C SER A 41 -19.97 21.51 1.38
N PRO A 42 -20.60 22.36 2.23
CA PRO A 42 -21.49 21.87 3.29
C PRO A 42 -22.70 21.09 2.74
N LYS A 43 -23.18 21.45 1.54
CA LYS A 43 -24.32 20.82 0.85
C LYS A 43 -23.90 20.33 -0.53
N ALA A 44 -23.97 19.02 -0.74
CA ALA A 44 -23.62 18.39 -2.00
C ALA A 44 -24.40 18.95 -3.19
N HIS A 45 -23.70 19.30 -4.26
CA HIS A 45 -24.25 19.75 -5.55
C HIS A 45 -23.44 19.11 -6.69
N SER A 46 -23.88 19.24 -7.94
CA SER A 46 -23.14 18.68 -9.09
C SER A 46 -21.69 19.17 -9.10
N GLY A 47 -20.72 18.25 -9.04
CA GLY A 47 -19.29 18.58 -9.00
C GLY A 47 -18.69 18.91 -7.63
N LEU A 48 -19.52 19.06 -6.57
CA LEU A 48 -19.11 19.36 -5.20
C LEU A 48 -19.51 18.21 -4.24
N ALA A 49 -18.58 17.78 -3.39
CA ALA A 49 -18.81 16.76 -2.37
C ALA A 49 -18.96 17.34 -0.97
N SER A 50 -19.83 16.76 -0.15
CA SER A 50 -19.80 17.01 1.30
C SER A 50 -18.86 16.04 2.02
N LEU A 51 -18.41 16.41 3.22
CA LEU A 51 -17.64 15.51 4.10
C LEU A 51 -18.35 14.17 4.33
N ARG A 52 -19.68 14.18 4.43
CA ARG A 52 -20.50 12.97 4.51
C ARG A 52 -20.38 12.10 3.26
N GLN A 53 -20.37 12.70 2.07
CA GLN A 53 -20.19 11.97 0.81
C GLN A 53 -18.78 11.41 0.65
N LEU A 54 -17.75 12.12 1.14
CA LEU A 54 -16.37 11.61 1.17
C LEU A 54 -16.25 10.40 2.10
N ASN A 55 -16.84 10.46 3.29
CA ASN A 55 -16.88 9.33 4.22
C ASN A 55 -17.66 8.14 3.66
N ASN A 56 -18.79 8.40 3.00
CA ASN A 56 -19.54 7.34 2.30
C ASN A 56 -18.73 6.75 1.14
N LEU A 57 -18.02 7.59 0.38
CA LEU A 57 -17.16 7.12 -0.71
C LEU A 57 -16.03 6.23 -0.18
N LYS A 58 -15.39 6.61 0.93
CA LYS A 58 -14.39 5.78 1.61
C LYS A 58 -14.96 4.42 1.97
N LYS A 59 -16.16 4.37 2.58
CA LYS A 59 -16.84 3.11 2.91
C LYS A 59 -17.19 2.28 1.66
N ASP A 60 -17.68 2.93 0.61
CA ASP A 60 -18.01 2.30 -0.68
C ASP A 60 -16.77 1.65 -1.31
N ILE A 61 -15.63 2.35 -1.34
CA ILE A 61 -14.37 1.81 -1.86
C ILE A 61 -13.88 0.64 -1.01
N ILE A 62 -13.95 0.77 0.32
CA ILE A 62 -13.58 -0.32 1.24
C ILE A 62 -14.43 -1.56 0.99
N GLN A 63 -15.74 -1.39 0.83
CA GLN A 63 -16.65 -2.50 0.58
C GLN A 63 -16.46 -3.11 -0.81
N LYS A 64 -16.31 -2.29 -1.85
CA LYS A 64 -16.24 -2.76 -3.24
C LYS A 64 -14.90 -3.41 -3.56
N PHE A 65 -13.80 -2.80 -3.14
CA PHE A 65 -12.45 -3.23 -3.50
C PHE A 65 -11.76 -4.01 -2.38
N SER A 66 -12.38 -4.11 -1.19
CA SER A 66 -11.79 -4.79 -0.03
C SER A 66 -10.44 -4.20 0.39
N ARG A 67 -10.25 -2.90 0.18
CA ARG A 67 -9.03 -2.14 0.47
C ARG A 67 -9.33 -0.96 1.38
N ASN A 68 -8.37 -0.61 2.23
CA ASN A 68 -8.47 0.66 2.95
C ASN A 68 -8.55 1.81 1.94
N ALA A 69 -9.27 2.86 2.31
CA ALA A 69 -9.36 4.07 1.51
C ALA A 69 -9.11 5.29 2.39
N GLU A 70 -8.36 6.25 1.85
CA GLU A 70 -8.09 7.54 2.48
C GLU A 70 -8.39 8.65 1.48
N VAL A 71 -8.88 9.78 2.00
CA VAL A 71 -9.18 10.96 1.19
C VAL A 71 -8.11 11.99 1.49
N ILE A 72 -7.36 12.37 0.47
CA ILE A 72 -6.36 13.44 0.51
C ILE A 72 -7.00 14.70 -0.05
N LEU A 73 -7.06 15.73 0.76
CA LEU A 73 -7.57 17.04 0.34
C LEU A 73 -6.40 17.89 -0.14
N PHE A 74 -6.50 18.38 -1.38
CA PHE A 74 -5.50 19.28 -1.96
C PHE A 74 -6.18 20.59 -2.37
N GLN A 75 -5.46 21.71 -2.37
CA GLN A 75 -6.02 23.01 -2.69
C GLN A 75 -6.05 23.25 -4.22
N ASN A 76 -4.98 22.91 -4.95
CA ASN A 76 -4.90 23.12 -6.40
C ASN A 76 -3.98 22.10 -7.10
N ASP A 77 -4.05 22.01 -8.44
CA ASP A 77 -3.16 21.12 -9.21
C ASP A 77 -1.67 21.49 -9.02
N ALA A 78 -1.36 22.76 -8.74
CA ALA A 78 -0.01 23.21 -8.40
C ALA A 78 0.55 22.51 -7.14
N GLN A 79 -0.27 22.21 -6.13
CA GLN A 79 0.15 21.41 -4.96
C GLN A 79 0.60 20.01 -5.37
N LYS A 80 -0.07 19.39 -6.35
CA LYS A 80 0.29 18.06 -6.84
C LYS A 80 1.62 18.09 -7.61
N GLU A 81 1.85 19.16 -8.39
CA GLU A 81 3.12 19.38 -9.08
C GLU A 81 4.25 19.62 -8.08
N LEU A 82 4.02 20.42 -7.03
CA LEU A 82 4.97 20.63 -5.93
C LEU A 82 5.27 19.33 -5.18
N GLU A 83 4.25 18.53 -4.84
CA GLU A 83 4.43 17.22 -4.20
C GLU A 83 5.35 16.32 -5.05
N SER A 84 5.10 16.26 -6.36
CA SER A 84 5.92 15.50 -7.30
C SER A 84 7.35 16.05 -7.37
N GLY A 85 7.51 17.38 -7.45
CA GLY A 85 8.82 18.03 -7.50
C GLY A 85 9.65 17.75 -6.26
N PHE A 86 9.09 17.98 -5.07
CA PHE A 86 9.75 17.69 -3.80
C PHE A 86 10.07 16.20 -3.66
N TYR A 87 9.16 15.31 -4.07
CA TYR A 87 9.41 13.88 -4.07
C TYR A 87 10.65 13.55 -4.89
N GLN A 88 10.76 14.07 -6.12
CA GLN A 88 11.92 13.81 -6.98
C GLN A 88 13.23 14.35 -6.40
N ILE A 89 13.21 15.55 -5.79
CA ILE A 89 14.39 16.15 -5.15
C ILE A 89 14.88 15.26 -4.00
N LEU A 90 13.97 14.88 -3.09
CA LEU A 90 14.31 14.00 -1.98
C LEU A 90 14.80 12.64 -2.48
N ASN A 91 14.10 12.05 -3.45
CA ASN A 91 14.42 10.71 -3.92
C ASN A 91 15.77 10.65 -4.66
N ARG A 92 16.15 11.73 -5.36
CA ARG A 92 17.47 11.88 -5.97
C ARG A 92 18.59 11.96 -4.92
N LYS A 93 18.37 12.66 -3.81
CA LYS A 93 19.37 12.79 -2.75
C LYS A 93 19.52 11.51 -1.93
N PHE A 94 18.41 10.87 -1.58
CA PHE A 94 18.37 9.68 -0.72
C PHE A 94 18.33 8.38 -1.52
N GLY A 95 18.85 8.39 -2.76
CA GLY A 95 19.12 7.18 -3.53
C GLY A 95 17.92 6.25 -3.75
N GLY A 96 16.71 6.79 -3.92
CA GLY A 96 15.51 5.96 -4.13
C GLY A 96 14.81 5.49 -2.85
N GLN A 97 15.29 5.88 -1.65
CA GLN A 97 14.73 5.42 -0.38
C GLN A 97 13.37 6.05 -0.03
N ILE A 98 12.96 7.11 -0.72
CA ILE A 98 11.66 7.74 -0.50
C ILE A 98 10.60 6.97 -1.28
N VAL A 99 9.75 6.24 -0.57
CA VAL A 99 8.67 5.43 -1.15
C VAL A 99 7.53 6.31 -1.60
N SER A 100 7.12 7.26 -0.75
CA SER A 100 6.10 8.25 -1.08
C SER A 100 6.24 9.52 -0.25
N LEU A 101 5.82 10.64 -0.84
CA LEU A 101 5.72 11.94 -0.18
C LEU A 101 4.31 12.47 -0.43
N TYR A 102 3.67 12.96 0.63
CA TYR A 102 2.42 13.70 0.53
C TYR A 102 2.58 15.02 1.26
N ILE A 103 2.10 16.10 0.65
CA ILE A 103 2.13 17.43 1.27
C ILE A 103 0.73 18.00 1.39
N SER A 104 0.54 18.83 2.40
CA SER A 104 -0.67 19.62 2.61
C SER A 104 -0.29 21.00 3.11
N PHE A 105 -1.06 22.00 2.70
CA PHE A 105 -0.85 23.39 3.10
C PHE A 105 -1.79 23.76 4.25
N ARG A 106 -1.22 24.18 5.39
CA ARG A 106 -2.01 24.75 6.48
C ARG A 106 -2.46 26.17 6.14
N ASN A 107 -1.61 26.90 5.43
CA ASN A 107 -1.86 28.20 4.83
C ASN A 107 -0.96 28.35 3.58
N GLN A 108 -0.85 29.55 3.01
CA GLN A 108 -0.10 29.78 1.76
C GLN A 108 1.42 29.49 1.86
N SER A 109 2.00 29.45 3.06
CA SER A 109 3.44 29.28 3.25
C SER A 109 3.83 28.06 4.10
N VAL A 110 2.92 27.51 4.90
CA VAL A 110 3.23 26.43 5.85
C VAL A 110 2.80 25.07 5.30
N VAL A 111 3.78 24.17 5.16
CA VAL A 111 3.63 22.83 4.59
C VAL A 111 3.71 21.77 5.69
N ASP A 112 2.63 21.01 5.85
CA ASP A 112 2.60 19.76 6.60
C ASP A 112 2.87 18.60 5.63
N ALA A 113 3.77 17.68 5.99
CA ALA A 113 4.19 16.59 5.10
C ALA A 113 4.15 15.22 5.77
N PHE A 114 3.88 14.21 4.96
CA PHE A 114 3.93 12.80 5.31
C PHE A 114 4.93 12.10 4.38
N ILE A 115 5.97 11.50 4.95
CA ILE A 115 7.02 10.82 4.19
C ILE A 115 7.04 9.35 4.57
N GLU A 116 6.96 8.51 3.54
CA GLU A 116 7.21 7.08 3.65
C GLU A 116 8.62 6.77 3.15
N VAL A 117 9.42 6.13 3.99
CA VAL A 117 10.84 5.86 3.73
C VAL A 117 11.10 4.37 3.89
N ALA A 118 11.93 3.83 3.01
CA ALA A 118 12.39 2.45 3.12
C ALA A 118 13.43 2.31 4.23
N ASN A 119 13.19 1.39 5.18
CA ASN A 119 14.08 1.11 6.32
C ASN A 119 14.43 2.38 7.12
N LEU A 120 13.41 3.06 7.62
CA LEU A 120 13.56 4.32 8.34
C LEU A 120 14.41 4.12 9.61
N THR A 121 15.52 4.86 9.67
CA THR A 121 16.35 4.99 10.88
C THR A 121 16.23 6.41 11.44
N GLY A 122 16.49 6.59 12.74
CA GLY A 122 16.46 7.92 13.36
C GLY A 122 17.45 8.90 12.74
N GLN A 123 18.61 8.41 12.28
CA GLN A 123 19.58 9.23 11.55
C GLN A 123 19.03 9.66 10.19
N LEU A 124 18.50 8.72 9.40
CA LEU A 124 17.91 9.00 8.10
C LEU A 124 16.73 9.97 8.21
N GLN A 125 15.89 9.80 9.23
CA GLN A 125 14.79 10.71 9.54
C GLN A 125 15.30 12.14 9.74
N THR A 126 16.38 12.30 10.51
CA THR A 126 16.98 13.61 10.82
C THR A 126 17.58 14.26 9.57
N GLU A 127 18.28 13.49 8.75
CA GLU A 127 18.89 13.96 7.50
C GLU A 127 17.83 14.38 6.46
N ILE A 128 16.78 13.58 6.29
CA ILE A 128 15.64 13.90 5.41
C ILE A 128 14.92 15.14 5.93
N SER A 129 14.65 15.24 7.24
CA SER A 129 13.99 16.41 7.84
C SER A 129 14.75 17.69 7.54
N LYS A 130 16.07 17.68 7.79
CA LYS A 130 16.93 18.84 7.58
C LYS A 130 16.99 19.24 6.11
N HIS A 131 17.11 18.25 5.21
CA HIS A 131 17.15 18.55 3.79
C HIS A 131 15.81 19.07 3.26
N PHE A 132 14.70 18.45 3.69
CA PHE A 132 13.38 18.85 3.26
C PHE A 132 13.02 20.25 3.75
N SER A 133 13.39 20.60 5.00
CA SER A 133 13.25 21.98 5.50
C SER A 133 14.01 22.99 4.62
N SER A 134 15.27 22.69 4.28
CA SER A 134 16.07 23.56 3.40
C SER A 134 15.46 23.71 2.01
N VAL A 135 14.93 22.64 1.42
CA VAL A 135 14.27 22.69 0.10
C VAL A 135 12.98 23.52 0.15
N LEU A 136 12.23 23.44 1.25
CA LEU A 136 11.05 24.28 1.45
C LEU A 136 11.43 25.75 1.64
N GLU A 137 12.45 26.03 2.45
CA GLU A 137 12.95 27.39 2.69
C GLU A 137 13.44 28.06 1.39
N ASP A 138 14.17 27.34 0.53
CA ASP A 138 14.61 27.82 -0.78
C ASP A 138 13.44 28.16 -1.73
N ALA A 139 12.25 27.61 -1.45
CA ALA A 139 11.01 27.82 -2.20
C ALA A 139 10.01 28.74 -1.49
N ASP A 140 10.47 29.51 -0.49
CA ASP A 140 9.64 30.42 0.34
C ASP A 140 8.52 29.71 1.14
N PHE A 141 8.70 28.42 1.44
CA PHE A 141 7.82 27.64 2.30
C PHE A 141 8.45 27.35 3.66
N GLN A 142 7.60 27.14 4.67
CA GLN A 142 7.97 26.75 6.02
C GLN A 142 7.46 25.35 6.32
N LEU A 143 8.31 24.51 6.91
CA LEU A 143 7.89 23.19 7.38
C LEU A 143 7.04 23.33 8.65
N GLY A 144 5.80 22.86 8.61
CA GLY A 144 4.90 22.80 9.76
C GLY A 144 5.15 21.54 10.59
N SER A 145 4.52 20.43 10.18
CA SER A 145 4.65 19.12 10.81
C SER A 145 5.12 18.08 9.81
N LEU A 146 5.89 17.11 10.31
CA LEU A 146 6.45 16.03 9.52
C LEU A 146 6.08 14.69 10.14
N SER A 147 5.26 13.94 9.44
CA SER A 147 4.81 12.60 9.82
C SER A 147 5.59 11.55 9.03
N TRP A 148 5.89 10.43 9.69
CA TRP A 148 6.76 9.41 9.13
C TRP A 148 6.08 8.05 9.07
N ARG A 149 6.44 7.30 8.04
CA ARG A 149 6.13 5.87 7.97
C ARG A 149 7.36 5.11 7.50
N ASP A 150 7.73 4.12 8.30
CA ASP A 150 8.69 3.11 7.85
C ASP A 150 7.99 2.13 6.90
N SER A 151 8.63 1.87 5.77
CA SER A 151 8.24 0.85 4.81
C SER A 151 9.41 -0.14 4.68
N PRO A 152 9.46 -1.20 5.51
CA PRO A 152 10.59 -2.12 5.51
C PRO A 152 10.81 -2.72 4.12
N ALA A 153 12.05 -2.65 3.62
CA ALA A 153 12.39 -3.11 2.28
C ALA A 153 12.33 -4.63 2.14
N ASP A 154 12.34 -5.37 3.25
CA ASP A 154 12.32 -6.83 3.25
C ASP A 154 10.91 -7.43 3.22
N LEU A 155 9.85 -6.67 2.93
CA LEU A 155 8.53 -7.29 2.88
C LEU A 155 8.37 -8.23 1.67
N PRO A 156 7.80 -9.43 1.84
CA PRO A 156 7.63 -10.37 0.75
C PRO A 156 6.65 -9.83 -0.29
N THR A 157 6.99 -10.04 -1.56
CA THR A 157 6.02 -9.86 -2.65
C THR A 157 4.90 -10.88 -2.53
N VAL A 158 3.73 -10.59 -3.14
CA VAL A 158 2.60 -11.54 -3.16
C VAL A 158 3.02 -12.89 -3.73
N ILE A 159 3.81 -12.91 -4.80
CA ILE A 159 4.29 -14.17 -5.42
C ILE A 159 5.21 -14.93 -4.47
N ALA A 160 6.12 -14.24 -3.77
CA ALA A 160 6.99 -14.85 -2.78
C ALA A 160 6.18 -15.49 -1.65
N LEU A 161 5.17 -14.77 -1.12
CA LEU A 161 4.30 -15.28 -0.07
C LEU A 161 3.48 -16.49 -0.54
N LEU A 162 2.86 -16.42 -1.73
CA LEU A 162 2.12 -17.54 -2.31
C LEU A 162 3.01 -18.76 -2.55
N ARG A 163 4.27 -18.56 -2.94
CA ARG A 163 5.24 -19.65 -3.09
C ARG A 163 5.53 -20.35 -1.77
N VAL A 164 5.73 -19.62 -0.68
CA VAL A 164 5.94 -20.23 0.66
C VAL A 164 4.71 -21.05 1.06
N ILE A 165 3.50 -20.49 0.89
CA ILE A 165 2.25 -21.22 1.14
C ILE A 165 2.16 -22.46 0.25
N LYS A 166 2.56 -22.38 -1.03
CA LYS A 166 2.53 -23.52 -1.96
C LYS A 166 3.30 -24.72 -1.45
N VAL A 167 4.47 -24.47 -0.87
CA VAL A 167 5.39 -25.51 -0.37
C VAL A 167 4.88 -26.10 0.95
N LEU A 168 4.40 -25.25 1.86
CA LEU A 168 4.01 -25.69 3.21
C LEU A 168 2.58 -26.19 3.33
N GLN A 169 1.69 -25.87 2.37
CA GLN A 169 0.26 -26.13 2.52
C GLN A 169 -0.08 -27.62 2.80
N PRO A 170 -1.08 -27.89 3.66
CA PRO A 170 -1.80 -26.94 4.50
C PRO A 170 -0.90 -26.34 5.60
N VAL A 171 -0.94 -25.02 5.80
CA VAL A 171 -0.04 -24.31 6.72
C VAL A 171 -0.82 -23.44 7.71
N SER A 172 -0.46 -23.46 8.99
CA SER A 172 -1.02 -22.55 10.00
C SER A 172 -0.39 -21.15 9.92
N ILE A 173 -1.03 -20.15 10.53
CA ILE A 173 -0.47 -18.79 10.58
C ILE A 173 0.88 -18.75 11.32
N THR A 174 1.00 -19.52 12.39
CA THR A 174 2.20 -19.60 13.24
C THR A 174 3.37 -20.27 12.52
N GLU A 175 3.12 -21.31 11.74
CA GLU A 175 4.16 -21.92 10.91
C GLU A 175 4.56 -21.02 9.75
N LEU A 176 3.58 -20.34 9.14
CA LEU A 176 3.84 -19.47 8.00
C LEU A 176 4.68 -18.26 8.40
N ILE A 177 4.42 -17.63 9.56
CA ILE A 177 5.22 -16.49 9.99
C ILE A 177 6.68 -16.90 10.26
N VAL A 178 6.91 -18.03 10.92
CA VAL A 178 8.26 -18.55 11.18
C VAL A 178 9.01 -18.79 9.88
N GLU A 179 8.37 -19.38 8.87
CA GLU A 179 9.04 -19.64 7.60
C GLU A 179 9.31 -18.34 6.81
N VAL A 180 8.34 -17.43 6.77
CA VAL A 180 8.48 -16.15 6.05
C VAL A 180 9.58 -15.29 6.70
N GLN A 181 9.66 -15.26 8.03
CA GLN A 181 10.67 -14.49 8.76
C GLN A 181 12.10 -14.95 8.53
N LYS A 182 12.33 -16.20 8.09
CA LYS A 182 13.68 -16.67 7.71
C LYS A 182 14.26 -15.88 6.54
N SER A 183 13.41 -15.41 5.63
CA SER A 183 13.83 -14.61 4.46
C SER A 183 13.48 -13.13 4.59
N TYR A 184 12.56 -12.79 5.49
CA TYR A 184 11.94 -11.47 5.60
C TYR A 184 11.71 -11.09 7.07
N SER A 185 12.75 -10.58 7.71
CA SER A 185 12.79 -10.29 9.15
C SER A 185 11.77 -9.25 9.64
N SER A 186 11.31 -8.34 8.78
CA SER A 186 10.39 -7.27 9.17
C SER A 186 8.91 -7.67 9.10
N VAL A 187 8.61 -8.92 8.74
CA VAL A 187 7.23 -9.41 8.70
C VAL A 187 6.69 -9.60 10.12
N SER A 188 5.62 -8.85 10.42
CA SER A 188 4.88 -8.97 11.68
C SER A 188 3.60 -9.80 11.53
N ASP A 189 3.07 -10.32 12.64
CA ASP A 189 1.80 -11.05 12.69
C ASP A 189 0.63 -10.23 12.11
N GLY A 190 0.55 -8.96 12.47
CA GLY A 190 -0.50 -8.06 11.98
C GLY A 190 -0.46 -7.88 10.47
N TRP A 191 0.76 -7.69 9.91
CA TRP A 191 0.96 -7.58 8.47
C TRP A 191 0.57 -8.87 7.74
N LEU A 192 1.02 -10.02 8.25
CA LEU A 192 0.77 -11.31 7.62
C LEU A 192 -0.72 -11.67 7.65
N ASN A 193 -1.39 -11.47 8.78
CA ASN A 193 -2.84 -11.68 8.89
C ASN A 193 -3.61 -10.78 7.92
N HIS A 194 -3.28 -9.50 7.86
CA HIS A 194 -3.91 -8.57 6.94
C HIS A 194 -3.68 -9.00 5.48
N LYS A 195 -2.45 -9.37 5.10
CA LYS A 195 -2.15 -9.85 3.75
C LYS A 195 -2.88 -11.14 3.41
N LEU A 196 -2.94 -12.11 4.32
CA LEU A 196 -3.70 -13.35 4.09
C LEU A 196 -5.19 -13.09 3.92
N ASP A 197 -5.78 -12.19 4.69
CA ASP A 197 -7.18 -11.81 4.51
C ASP A 197 -7.42 -11.13 3.15
N LEU A 198 -6.50 -10.29 2.69
CA LEU A 198 -6.55 -9.71 1.35
C LEU A 198 -6.44 -10.78 0.26
N LEU A 199 -5.54 -11.75 0.41
CA LEU A 199 -5.39 -12.87 -0.53
C LEU A 199 -6.61 -13.78 -0.53
N ARG A 200 -7.25 -13.97 0.61
CA ARG A 200 -8.53 -14.69 0.72
C ARG A 200 -9.67 -13.98 0.00
N LYS A 201 -9.80 -12.67 0.20
CA LYS A 201 -10.82 -11.87 -0.50
C LYS A 201 -10.61 -11.86 -2.01
N LYS A 202 -9.36 -11.97 -2.46
CA LYS A 202 -8.98 -12.15 -3.87
C LYS A 202 -9.15 -13.58 -4.40
N GLY A 203 -9.59 -14.53 -3.58
CA GLY A 203 -9.76 -15.93 -4.01
C GLY A 203 -8.44 -16.71 -4.22
N LEU A 204 -7.28 -16.14 -3.87
CA LEU A 204 -5.98 -16.77 -4.07
C LEU A 204 -5.60 -17.75 -2.95
N VAL A 205 -6.11 -17.49 -1.75
CA VAL A 205 -5.88 -18.34 -0.57
C VAL A 205 -7.23 -18.76 0.01
N LEU A 206 -7.33 -20.02 0.41
CA LEU A 206 -8.50 -20.59 1.08
C LEU A 206 -8.12 -20.90 2.53
N ARG A 207 -9.03 -20.61 3.47
CA ARG A 207 -8.87 -20.96 4.90
C ARG A 207 -9.74 -22.17 5.21
N GLN A 208 -9.11 -23.28 5.59
CA GLN A 208 -9.80 -24.48 6.05
C GLN A 208 -10.26 -24.28 7.50
N LYS A 209 -11.57 -24.32 7.72
CA LYS A 209 -12.16 -24.05 9.04
C LYS A 209 -11.80 -25.11 10.10
N ILE A 210 -11.63 -26.36 9.68
CA ILE A 210 -11.44 -27.51 10.58
C ILE A 210 -10.11 -27.39 11.33
N ASN A 211 -9.02 -27.08 10.61
CA ASN A 211 -7.66 -27.04 11.19
C ASN A 211 -7.09 -25.62 11.27
N ASN A 212 -7.89 -24.61 10.91
CA ASN A 212 -7.46 -23.22 10.82
C ASN A 212 -6.23 -22.97 9.93
N THR A 213 -6.06 -23.79 8.90
CA THR A 213 -4.93 -23.79 7.96
C THR A 213 -5.25 -23.05 6.67
N TYR A 214 -4.21 -22.56 6.01
CA TYR A 214 -4.28 -21.90 4.72
C TYR A 214 -3.77 -22.83 3.60
N VAL A 215 -4.47 -22.80 2.47
CA VAL A 215 -4.17 -23.56 1.25
C VAL A 215 -4.35 -22.63 0.05
N LEU A 216 -3.64 -22.91 -1.04
CA LEU A 216 -3.79 -22.15 -2.28
C LEU A 216 -5.02 -22.59 -3.07
N SER A 217 -5.65 -21.65 -3.76
CA SER A 217 -6.65 -21.97 -4.79
C SER A 217 -5.98 -22.36 -6.12
N GLY A 218 -6.77 -22.95 -7.02
CA GLY A 218 -6.31 -23.23 -8.39
C GLY A 218 -5.90 -21.96 -9.15
N GLU A 219 -6.61 -20.84 -8.91
CA GLU A 219 -6.28 -19.55 -9.50
C GLU A 219 -4.91 -19.06 -9.02
N ALA A 220 -4.59 -19.20 -7.74
CA ALA A 220 -3.26 -18.83 -7.24
C ALA A 220 -2.13 -19.68 -7.85
N LEU A 221 -2.37 -20.97 -8.12
CA LEU A 221 -1.38 -21.83 -8.76
C LEU A 221 -1.06 -21.37 -10.19
N SER A 222 -2.03 -20.78 -10.91
CA SER A 222 -1.82 -20.24 -12.25
C SER A 222 -0.93 -18.99 -12.29
N VAL A 223 -0.86 -18.25 -11.18
CA VAL A 223 -0.10 -17.00 -11.04
C VAL A 223 1.34 -17.26 -10.56
N ILE A 224 1.59 -18.40 -9.92
CA ILE A 224 2.93 -18.76 -9.43
C ILE A 224 3.75 -19.30 -10.61
N PRO A 225 4.97 -18.76 -10.86
CA PRO A 225 5.83 -19.27 -11.91
C PRO A 225 6.12 -20.77 -11.75
N VAL A 226 5.83 -21.53 -12.81
CA VAL A 226 6.14 -22.96 -12.91
C VAL A 226 7.55 -23.11 -13.45
N GLY A 227 8.32 -24.06 -12.90
CA GLY A 227 9.65 -24.33 -13.41
C GLY A 227 10.14 -25.72 -13.04
N ALA A 228 10.95 -26.32 -13.92
CA ALA A 228 11.56 -27.64 -13.69
C ALA A 228 12.93 -27.57 -13.00
N ARG A 229 13.37 -26.37 -12.56
CA ARG A 229 14.66 -26.19 -11.90
C ARG A 229 14.61 -26.66 -10.45
N ARG A 230 15.73 -27.11 -9.91
CA ARG A 230 15.87 -27.63 -8.52
C ARG A 230 15.29 -26.71 -7.43
N ASN A 231 15.37 -25.39 -7.64
CA ASN A 231 14.85 -24.37 -6.73
C ASN A 231 13.45 -23.89 -7.17
N SER A 232 12.65 -24.74 -7.79
CA SER A 232 11.27 -24.42 -8.15
C SER A 232 10.35 -24.75 -6.98
N SER A 233 9.29 -23.96 -6.86
CA SER A 233 8.25 -24.19 -5.86
C SER A 233 7.58 -25.56 -5.98
N ASP A 234 7.55 -26.14 -7.19
CA ASP A 234 6.98 -27.47 -7.46
C ASP A 234 7.86 -28.60 -6.94
N ILE A 235 9.18 -28.53 -7.17
CA ILE A 235 10.13 -29.53 -6.65
C ILE A 235 10.23 -29.42 -5.12
N GLU A 236 10.31 -28.20 -4.58
CA GLU A 236 10.30 -27.98 -3.13
C GLU A 236 9.04 -28.57 -2.48
N ARG A 237 7.87 -28.37 -3.09
CA ARG A 237 6.63 -28.98 -2.61
C ARG A 237 6.64 -30.50 -2.70
N ALA A 238 7.08 -31.08 -3.82
CA ALA A 238 7.16 -32.53 -3.98
C ALA A 238 8.08 -33.15 -2.92
N LEU A 239 9.22 -32.52 -2.65
CA LEU A 239 10.14 -32.93 -1.58
C LEU A 239 9.51 -32.78 -0.19
N ALA A 240 8.78 -31.68 0.06
CA ALA A 240 8.09 -31.46 1.33
C ALA A 240 7.00 -32.52 1.58
N LEU A 241 6.24 -32.91 0.53
CA LEU A 241 5.26 -33.99 0.61
C LEU A 241 5.91 -35.35 0.88
N GLY A 242 7.04 -35.65 0.23
CA GLY A 242 7.79 -36.89 0.48
C GLY A 242 8.40 -36.99 1.88
N ARG A 243 8.65 -35.85 2.55
CA ARG A 243 9.15 -35.80 3.94
C ARG A 243 8.06 -35.93 4.99
N LYS A 244 6.80 -35.62 4.67
CA LYS A 244 5.67 -35.87 5.57
C LYS A 244 5.42 -37.38 5.59
N LYS A 245 5.87 -38.06 6.66
CA LYS A 245 5.48 -39.46 6.92
C LYS A 245 3.97 -39.53 7.06
N TRP A 246 3.37 -40.46 6.34
CA TRP A 246 1.93 -40.77 6.39
C TRP A 246 1.62 -41.61 7.63
#